data_AF-A0A2V1CZ99-F1
#
_entry.id   AF-A0A2V1CZ99-F1
#
_cell.length_a   1.000
_cell.length_b   1.000
_cell.length_c   1.000
_cell.angle_alpha   90.00
_cell.angle_beta   90.00
_cell.angle_gamma   90.00
#
_symmetry.space_group_name_H-M   'P 1'
#
loop_
_entity.id
_entity.type
_entity.pdbx_description
1 polymer ?
#
loop_
_entity_poly.entity_id
_entity_poly.type
_entity_poly.pdbx_seq_one_letter_code
_entity_poly.pdbx_strand_id
1 'polypeptide(L)'
;MKHGLLRLGELIPPEKLNDGQRSFIEYVGDRERNIFSHCDGGQLMFNFVIGDKVLLWSAHLGAYEGVMKGMQPKPDVAILAIAGRANLNGRPFDGSAAQFAAKEVEWLGNPSTVIWALHDDSCIPPYRIDTAAATAAVEELTASKVLDLKHNQMVVMDL
;
A
#
# COMPACT_ATOMS: atom_id res chain seq x y z
N MET A 1 -16.65 -3.38 17.36
CA MET A 1 -15.17 -3.21 17.45
C MET A 1 -14.84 -2.20 18.54
N LYS A 2 -13.78 -2.39 19.34
CA LYS A 2 -13.49 -1.50 20.48
C LYS A 2 -12.43 -0.42 20.23
N HIS A 3 -11.65 -0.45 19.14
CA HIS A 3 -10.52 0.48 18.97
C HIS A 3 -10.26 0.89 17.52
N GLY A 4 -9.59 2.04 17.35
CA GLY A 4 -9.01 2.50 16.08
C GLY A 4 -9.98 3.15 15.10
N LEU A 5 -9.58 3.16 13.83
CA LEU A 5 -10.29 3.78 12.70
C LEU A 5 -11.75 3.32 12.59
N LEU A 6 -12.05 2.09 13.02
CA LEU A 6 -13.38 1.53 12.85
C LEU A 6 -14.41 2.03 13.88
N ARG A 7 -13.98 2.87 14.83
CA ARG A 7 -14.86 3.60 15.76
C ARG A 7 -15.01 5.07 15.38
N LEU A 8 -14.59 5.47 14.19
CA LEU A 8 -14.59 6.87 13.75
C LEU A 8 -15.94 7.56 13.98
N GLY A 9 -17.05 6.90 13.64
CA GLY A 9 -18.41 7.43 13.83
C GLY A 9 -18.88 7.52 15.29
N GLU A 10 -18.21 6.84 16.22
CA GLU A 10 -18.46 6.97 17.66
C GLU A 10 -17.57 8.05 18.30
N LEU A 11 -16.39 8.28 17.72
CA LEU A 11 -15.35 9.14 18.29
C LEU A 11 -15.42 10.59 17.80
N ILE A 12 -15.98 10.81 16.61
CA ILE A 12 -16.07 12.12 15.98
C ILE A 12 -17.56 12.52 15.87
N PRO A 13 -17.95 13.69 16.42
CA PRO A 13 -19.31 14.19 16.26
C PRO A 13 -19.71 14.31 14.79
N PRO A 14 -20.97 14.00 14.41
CA PRO A 14 -21.41 14.00 13.01
C PRO A 14 -21.12 15.30 12.26
N GLU A 15 -21.26 16.44 12.93
CA GLU A 15 -21.01 17.77 12.37
C GLU A 15 -19.54 18.08 12.10
N LYS A 16 -18.62 17.25 12.61
CA LYS A 16 -17.17 17.38 12.41
C LYS A 16 -16.59 16.37 11.42
N LEU A 17 -17.40 15.43 10.94
CA LEU A 17 -16.95 14.47 9.93
C LEU A 17 -16.73 15.19 8.60
N ASN A 18 -15.66 14.84 7.89
CA ASN A 18 -15.49 15.18 6.49
C ASN A 18 -16.11 14.10 5.57
N ASP A 19 -16.14 14.36 4.26
CA ASP A 19 -16.76 13.42 3.29
C ASP A 19 -16.06 12.07 3.24
N GLY A 20 -14.72 12.04 3.28
CA GLY A 20 -13.96 10.78 3.31
C GLY A 20 -14.24 9.95 4.56
N GLN A 21 -14.40 10.61 5.71
CA GLN A 21 -14.76 9.97 6.98
C GLN A 21 -16.18 9.42 6.96
N ARG A 22 -17.15 10.20 6.45
CA ARG A 22 -18.54 9.75 6.25
C ARG A 22 -18.61 8.53 5.34
N SER A 23 -17.98 8.61 4.17
CA SER A 23 -17.91 7.53 3.19
C SER A 23 -17.32 6.25 3.80
N PHE A 24 -16.21 6.39 4.55
CA PHE A 24 -15.62 5.25 5.26
C PHE A 24 -16.58 4.64 6.30
N ILE A 25 -17.23 5.47 7.14
CA ILE A 25 -18.19 5.02 8.16
C ILE A 25 -19.37 4.28 7.52
N GLU A 26 -19.93 4.83 6.43
CA GLU A 26 -21.01 4.21 5.68
C GLU A 26 -20.59 2.86 5.09
N TYR A 27 -19.41 2.80 4.45
CA TYR A 27 -18.89 1.57 3.85
C TYR A 27 -18.70 0.45 4.88
N VAL A 28 -18.03 0.73 6.01
CA VAL A 28 -17.76 -0.29 7.04
C VAL A 28 -19.00 -0.65 7.87
N GLY A 29 -19.98 0.25 7.91
CA GLY A 29 -21.26 0.06 8.61
C GLY A 29 -22.22 -0.89 7.89
N ASP A 30 -22.11 -1.04 6.57
CA ASP A 30 -22.89 -2.01 5.79
C ASP A 30 -22.33 -3.44 5.99
N ARG A 31 -22.91 -4.14 6.98
CA ARG A 31 -22.52 -5.51 7.34
C ARG A 31 -23.20 -6.59 6.51
N GLU A 32 -24.10 -6.22 5.60
CA GLU A 32 -24.72 -7.16 4.67
C GLU A 32 -23.90 -7.29 3.40
N ARG A 33 -23.37 -6.18 2.89
CA ARG A 33 -22.57 -6.14 1.66
C ARG A 33 -21.07 -6.20 1.91
N ASN A 34 -20.57 -5.46 2.90
CA ASN A 34 -19.13 -5.29 3.14
C ASN A 34 -18.68 -6.11 4.36
N ILE A 35 -18.76 -7.43 4.21
CA ILE A 35 -18.41 -8.37 5.28
C ILE A 35 -16.88 -8.47 5.42
N PHE A 36 -16.34 -8.09 6.57
CA PHE A 36 -14.92 -8.25 6.91
C PHE A 36 -14.74 -8.59 8.39
N SER A 37 -13.65 -9.28 8.75
CA SER A 37 -13.32 -9.58 10.14
C SER A 37 -12.67 -8.38 10.82
N HIS A 38 -12.97 -8.21 12.10
CA HIS A 38 -12.49 -7.09 12.92
C HIS A 38 -11.18 -7.39 13.65
N CYS A 39 -10.78 -8.66 13.67
CA CYS A 39 -9.62 -9.16 14.39
C CYS A 39 -8.73 -10.06 13.52
N ASP A 40 -9.25 -10.51 12.38
CA ASP A 40 -8.55 -11.36 11.42
C ASP A 40 -8.65 -10.75 10.02
N GLY A 41 -7.88 -11.27 9.06
CA GLY A 41 -7.91 -10.79 7.68
C GLY A 41 -6.98 -9.60 7.44
N GLY A 42 -5.69 -9.78 7.72
CA GLY A 42 -4.65 -8.80 7.42
C GLY A 42 -4.60 -8.41 5.93
N GLN A 43 -3.84 -7.36 5.63
CA GLN A 43 -3.68 -6.91 4.25
C GLN A 43 -3.05 -8.01 3.38
N LEU A 44 -3.63 -8.20 2.20
CA LEU A 44 -3.21 -9.24 1.26
C LEU A 44 -2.16 -8.70 0.29
N MET A 45 -1.31 -9.61 -0.15
CA MET A 45 -0.31 -9.41 -1.19
C MET A 45 -0.47 -10.54 -2.21
N PHE A 46 -0.46 -10.20 -3.49
CA PHE A 46 -0.61 -11.16 -4.57
C PHE A 46 0.57 -11.03 -5.54
N ASN A 47 1.14 -12.17 -5.93
CA ASN A 47 2.20 -12.25 -6.93
C ASN A 47 1.67 -13.05 -8.12
N PHE A 48 1.22 -12.35 -9.15
CA PHE A 48 0.58 -12.93 -10.32
C PHE A 48 1.64 -13.36 -11.33
N VAL A 49 1.54 -14.59 -11.83
CA VAL A 49 2.34 -15.06 -12.96
C VAL A 49 1.47 -14.95 -14.22
N ILE A 50 1.91 -14.11 -15.16
CA ILE A 50 1.21 -13.78 -16.39
C ILE A 50 2.19 -14.11 -17.52
N GLY A 51 1.97 -15.24 -18.22
CA GLY A 51 2.94 -15.71 -19.21
C GLY A 51 4.33 -15.93 -18.61
N ASP A 52 5.32 -15.21 -19.11
CA ASP A 52 6.71 -15.19 -18.63
C ASP A 52 7.02 -14.01 -17.69
N LYS A 53 6.02 -13.18 -17.36
CA LYS A 53 6.14 -12.02 -16.47
C LYS A 53 5.45 -12.24 -15.14
N VAL A 54 5.85 -11.44 -14.17
CA VAL A 54 5.36 -11.51 -12.81
C VAL A 54 5.00 -10.11 -12.31
N LEU A 55 3.75 -9.95 -11.85
CA LEU A 55 3.20 -8.72 -11.29
C LEU A 55 2.92 -8.92 -9.80
N LEU A 56 3.58 -8.15 -8.94
CA LEU A 56 3.25 -8.06 -7.53
C LEU A 56 2.27 -6.92 -7.27
N TRP A 57 1.28 -7.16 -6.41
CA TRP A 57 0.46 -6.14 -5.79
C TRP A 57 0.48 -6.28 -4.27
N SER A 58 0.75 -5.18 -3.56
CA SER A 58 0.70 -5.09 -2.10
C SER A 58 -0.13 -3.87 -1.67
N ALA A 59 -1.16 -4.10 -0.86
CA ALA A 59 -1.98 -3.04 -0.27
C ALA A 59 -1.35 -2.40 0.98
N HIS A 60 -0.14 -2.79 1.35
CA HIS A 60 0.49 -2.38 2.60
C HIS A 60 1.86 -1.76 2.36
N LEU A 61 2.12 -0.63 3.02
CA LEU A 61 3.48 -0.16 3.25
C LEU A 61 4.04 -0.97 4.42
N GLY A 62 4.51 -2.18 4.13
CA GLY A 62 5.03 -3.07 5.15
C GLY A 62 5.12 -4.51 4.68
N ALA A 63 6.10 -5.22 5.23
CA ALA A 63 6.42 -6.56 4.78
C ALA A 63 7.07 -7.40 5.87
N TYR A 64 7.01 -8.71 5.67
CA TYR A 64 7.90 -9.64 6.34
C TYR A 64 9.13 -9.86 5.46
N GLU A 65 10.30 -9.48 5.96
CA GLU A 65 11.56 -9.49 5.20
C GLU A 65 11.86 -10.88 4.61
N GLY A 66 11.67 -11.93 5.40
CA GLY A 66 11.88 -13.31 4.97
C GLY A 66 10.95 -13.72 3.82
N VAL A 67 9.71 -13.23 3.81
CA VAL A 67 8.75 -13.48 2.73
C VAL A 67 9.21 -12.77 1.47
N MET A 68 9.55 -11.48 1.54
CA MET A 68 9.98 -10.71 0.37
C MET A 68 11.25 -11.28 -0.26
N LYS A 69 12.27 -11.56 0.57
CA LYS A 69 13.53 -12.15 0.10
C LYS A 69 13.35 -13.56 -0.45
N GLY A 70 12.51 -14.37 0.19
CA GLY A 70 12.26 -15.76 -0.20
C GLY A 70 11.27 -15.95 -1.35
N MET A 71 10.49 -14.93 -1.69
CA MET A 71 9.47 -15.02 -2.74
C MET A 71 10.08 -15.40 -4.09
N GLN A 72 9.46 -16.37 -4.75
CA GLN A 72 9.75 -16.80 -6.12
C GLN A 72 8.44 -17.10 -6.86
N PRO A 73 8.34 -16.78 -8.16
CA PRO A 73 9.30 -15.97 -8.92
C PRO A 73 9.34 -14.52 -8.42
N LYS A 74 10.46 -13.83 -8.66
CA LYS A 74 10.57 -12.39 -8.37
C LYS A 74 9.70 -11.59 -9.35
N PRO A 75 9.05 -10.50 -8.91
CA PRO A 75 8.26 -9.67 -9.79
C PRO A 75 9.12 -8.91 -10.81
N ASP A 76 8.63 -8.81 -12.03
CA ASP A 76 9.11 -7.82 -13.02
C ASP A 76 8.52 -6.44 -12.73
N VAL A 77 7.28 -6.42 -12.23
CA VAL A 77 6.53 -5.20 -11.90
C VAL A 77 5.97 -5.30 -10.49
N ALA A 78 6.12 -4.25 -9.69
CA ALA A 78 5.57 -4.18 -8.34
C ALA A 78 4.67 -2.95 -8.14
N ILE A 79 3.41 -3.19 -7.80
CA ILE A 79 2.46 -2.17 -7.33
C ILE A 79 2.48 -2.19 -5.80
N LEU A 80 3.02 -1.14 -5.20
CA LEU A 80 3.29 -1.05 -3.76
C LEU A 80 2.52 0.11 -3.15
N ALA A 81 1.74 -0.18 -2.10
CA ALA A 81 1.12 0.86 -1.31
C ALA A 81 2.19 1.68 -0.55
N ILE A 82 2.04 3.00 -0.56
CA ILE A 82 2.92 3.90 0.18
C ILE A 82 2.10 4.89 1.03
N ALA A 83 1.59 4.38 2.14
CA ALA A 83 0.73 5.11 3.06
C ALA A 83 1.29 5.07 4.48
N GLY A 84 1.70 6.22 5.00
CA GLY A 84 2.06 6.38 6.41
C GLY A 84 3.41 5.77 6.81
N ARG A 85 3.46 5.06 7.94
CA ARG A 85 4.68 4.50 8.51
C ARG A 85 4.78 3.01 8.20
N ALA A 86 5.93 2.58 7.69
CA ALA A 86 6.15 1.20 7.33
C ALA A 86 6.11 0.23 8.52
N ASN A 87 5.65 -0.98 8.27
CA ASN A 87 5.73 -2.11 9.20
C ASN A 87 6.76 -3.14 8.70
N LEU A 88 7.81 -3.41 9.49
CA LEU A 88 8.79 -4.45 9.22
C LEU A 88 8.63 -5.59 10.22
N ASN A 89 8.31 -6.79 9.73
CA ASN A 89 8.19 -8.00 10.56
C ASN A 89 7.25 -7.83 11.77
N GLY A 90 6.12 -7.13 11.60
CA GLY A 90 5.14 -6.89 12.65
C GLY A 90 5.47 -5.71 13.57
N ARG A 91 6.56 -4.96 13.31
CA ARG A 91 6.98 -3.81 14.12
C ARG A 91 7.03 -2.53 13.29
N PRO A 92 6.78 -1.35 13.87
CA PRO A 92 7.01 -0.09 13.18
C PRO A 92 8.47 0.02 12.75
N PHE A 93 8.71 0.31 11.48
CA PHE A 93 10.05 0.49 10.93
C PHE A 93 10.71 1.72 11.57
N ASP A 94 12.01 1.60 11.86
CA ASP A 94 12.83 2.68 12.39
C ASP A 94 13.60 3.35 11.23
N GLY A 95 12.97 4.38 10.67
CA GLY A 95 13.39 5.04 9.44
C GLY A 95 12.20 5.69 8.73
N SER A 96 12.47 6.24 7.55
CA SER A 96 11.44 6.85 6.70
C SER A 96 10.71 5.82 5.82
N ALA A 97 9.51 6.19 5.34
CA ALA A 97 8.79 5.40 4.33
C ALA A 97 9.61 5.21 3.05
N ALA A 98 10.35 6.25 2.63
CA ALA A 98 11.24 6.19 1.46
C ALA A 98 12.39 5.18 1.64
N GLN A 99 13.02 5.16 2.83
CA GLN A 99 14.06 4.19 3.15
C GLN A 99 13.52 2.76 3.17
N PHE A 100 12.29 2.57 3.67
CA PHE A 100 11.65 1.27 3.65
C PHE A 100 11.32 0.82 2.22
N ALA A 101 10.75 1.70 1.41
CA ALA A 101 10.37 1.40 0.03
C ALA A 101 11.57 0.93 -0.81
N ALA A 102 12.73 1.61 -0.70
CA ALA A 102 13.95 1.17 -1.36
C ALA A 102 14.39 -0.25 -0.92
N LYS A 103 14.36 -0.53 0.39
CA LYS A 103 14.68 -1.87 0.92
C LYS A 103 13.70 -2.94 0.43
N GLU A 104 12.41 -2.62 0.41
CA GLU A 104 11.37 -3.53 -0.05
C GLU A 104 11.58 -3.89 -1.53
N VAL A 105 11.88 -2.90 -2.38
CA VAL A 105 12.22 -3.09 -3.80
C VAL A 105 13.48 -3.94 -3.98
N GLU A 106 14.53 -3.72 -3.19
CA GLU A 106 15.74 -4.57 -3.21
C GLU A 106 15.41 -6.03 -2.83
N TRP A 107 14.60 -6.25 -1.79
CA TRP A 107 14.21 -7.60 -1.36
C TRP A 107 13.37 -8.33 -2.41
N LEU A 108 12.58 -7.59 -3.17
CA LEU A 108 11.83 -8.07 -4.33
C LEU A 108 12.72 -8.32 -5.56
N GLY A 109 14.05 -8.14 -5.46
CA GLY A 109 14.97 -8.43 -6.54
C GLY A 109 15.08 -7.32 -7.58
N ASN A 110 14.69 -6.09 -7.24
CA ASN A 110 14.71 -4.92 -8.13
C ASN A 110 13.83 -5.12 -9.38
N PRO A 111 12.49 -5.23 -9.23
CA PRO A 111 11.56 -5.23 -10.36
C PRO A 111 11.87 -4.08 -11.32
N SER A 112 11.78 -4.27 -12.63
CA SER A 112 12.09 -3.20 -13.59
C SER A 112 11.16 -1.98 -13.41
N THR A 113 9.93 -2.21 -12.98
CA THR A 113 8.92 -1.17 -12.79
C THR A 113 8.30 -1.22 -11.40
N VAL A 114 8.25 -0.08 -10.73
CA VAL A 114 7.54 0.13 -9.47
C VAL A 114 6.42 1.13 -9.70
N ILE A 115 5.24 0.87 -9.14
CA ILE A 115 4.07 1.75 -9.21
C ILE A 115 3.61 2.00 -7.77
N TRP A 116 3.46 3.27 -7.39
CA TRP A 116 2.90 3.62 -6.09
C TRP A 116 1.38 3.52 -6.08
N ALA A 117 0.83 3.05 -4.97
CA ALA A 117 -0.61 2.96 -4.74
C ALA A 117 -0.99 3.51 -3.35
N LEU A 118 -2.29 3.77 -3.16
CA LEU A 118 -2.91 4.16 -1.87
C LEU A 118 -2.28 5.40 -1.19
N HIS A 119 -1.69 6.30 -1.97
CA HIS A 119 -1.02 7.52 -1.49
C HIS A 119 -1.82 8.79 -1.79
N ASP A 120 -2.93 8.68 -2.52
CA ASP A 120 -3.70 9.80 -3.07
C ASP A 120 -4.71 10.36 -2.08
N ASP A 121 -5.79 9.63 -1.73
CA ASP A 121 -6.85 10.11 -0.85
C ASP A 121 -7.08 9.14 0.32
N SER A 122 -7.13 9.69 1.54
CA SER A 122 -7.38 8.95 2.78
C SER A 122 -8.49 9.60 3.60
N CYS A 123 -9.21 8.79 4.38
CA CYS A 123 -10.22 9.27 5.34
C CYS A 123 -9.62 9.82 6.64
N ILE A 124 -8.31 9.61 6.86
CA ILE A 124 -7.57 10.11 8.04
C ILE A 124 -6.26 10.79 7.63
N PRO A 125 -5.75 11.73 8.43
CA PRO A 125 -4.43 12.30 8.22
C PRO A 125 -3.32 11.24 8.23
N PRO A 126 -2.30 11.36 7.36
CA PRO A 126 -2.21 12.34 6.27
C PRO A 126 -3.18 11.99 5.14
N TYR A 127 -3.97 12.99 4.69
CA TYR A 127 -5.01 12.78 3.68
C TYR A 127 -4.44 12.44 2.30
N ARG A 128 -3.21 12.87 2.03
CA ARG A 128 -2.40 12.54 0.84
C ARG A 128 -0.96 12.32 1.27
N ILE A 129 -0.22 11.50 0.54
CA ILE A 129 1.21 11.27 0.68
C ILE A 129 1.93 11.76 -0.59
N ASP A 130 2.94 12.60 -0.40
CA ASP A 130 3.88 12.94 -1.45
C ASP A 130 4.90 11.80 -1.60
N THR A 131 4.94 11.20 -2.79
CA THR A 131 5.80 10.05 -3.09
C THR A 131 7.18 10.47 -3.60
N ALA A 132 7.46 11.76 -3.80
CA ALA A 132 8.71 12.23 -4.41
C ALA A 132 9.97 11.68 -3.72
N ALA A 133 10.01 11.68 -2.38
CA ALA A 133 11.15 11.17 -1.63
C ALA A 133 11.34 9.65 -1.79
N ALA A 134 10.24 8.90 -1.88
CA ALA A 134 10.29 7.45 -2.08
C ALA A 134 10.67 7.10 -3.52
N THR A 135 10.14 7.84 -4.50
CA THR A 135 10.55 7.75 -5.90
C THR A 135 12.05 7.99 -6.05
N ALA A 136 12.57 9.10 -5.51
CA ALA A 136 14.00 9.39 -5.54
C ALA A 136 14.82 8.27 -4.90
N ALA A 137 14.45 7.82 -3.69
CA ALA A 137 15.17 6.76 -3.00
C ALA A 137 15.20 5.44 -3.79
N VAL A 138 14.07 5.03 -4.38
CA VAL A 138 14.02 3.80 -5.21
C VAL A 138 14.88 3.96 -6.45
N GLU A 139 14.74 5.05 -7.20
CA GLU A 139 15.46 5.21 -8.46
C GLU A 139 16.96 5.47 -8.30
N GLU A 140 17.39 5.99 -7.14
CA GLU A 140 18.81 6.21 -6.82
C GLU A 140 19.48 4.94 -6.25
N LEU A 141 18.78 4.17 -5.43
CA LEU A 141 19.37 3.05 -4.68
C LEU A 141 19.17 1.69 -5.35
N THR A 142 18.27 1.60 -6.33
CA THR A 142 17.91 0.34 -7.00
C THR A 142 18.01 0.46 -8.52
N ALA A 143 17.90 -0.68 -9.21
CA ALA A 143 17.82 -0.69 -10.68
C ALA A 143 16.40 -0.39 -11.21
N SER A 144 15.42 -0.22 -10.31
CA SER A 144 14.01 -0.03 -10.65
C SER A 144 13.71 1.39 -11.14
N LYS A 145 12.64 1.52 -11.92
CA LYS A 145 12.06 2.82 -12.30
C LYS A 145 10.64 2.94 -11.83
N VAL A 146 10.28 4.13 -11.36
CA VAL A 146 8.92 4.41 -10.89
C VAL A 146 8.08 4.89 -12.07
N LEU A 147 6.99 4.17 -12.34
CA LEU A 147 5.99 4.58 -13.30
C LEU A 147 4.88 5.35 -12.58
N ASP A 148 4.82 6.66 -12.81
CA ASP A 148 3.73 7.50 -12.32
C ASP A 148 2.45 7.23 -13.11
N LEU A 149 1.37 6.91 -12.40
CA LEU A 149 0.06 6.69 -12.99
C LEU A 149 -0.84 7.89 -12.72
N LYS A 150 -1.60 8.28 -13.74
CA LYS A 150 -2.60 9.35 -13.62
C LYS A 150 -3.96 8.76 -13.29
N HIS A 151 -4.64 9.36 -12.32
CA HIS A 151 -5.98 8.96 -11.93
C HIS A 151 -6.91 8.88 -13.14
N ASN A 152 -7.66 7.77 -13.25
CA ASN A 152 -8.59 7.50 -14.35
C ASN A 152 -7.94 7.51 -15.76
N GLN A 153 -6.63 7.23 -15.86
CA GLN A 153 -5.97 7.00 -17.14
C GLN A 153 -5.51 5.55 -17.24
N MET A 154 -5.79 4.95 -18.39
CA MET A 154 -5.35 3.60 -18.70
C MET A 154 -3.88 3.61 -19.11
N VAL A 155 -3.11 2.65 -18.59
CA VAL A 155 -1.76 2.36 -19.07
C VAL A 155 -1.73 0.92 -19.56
N VAL A 156 -1.17 0.72 -20.74
CA VAL A 156 -0.89 -0.60 -21.28
C VAL A 156 0.53 -0.97 -20.85
N MET A 157 0.65 -2.10 -20.16
CA MET A 157 1.92 -2.64 -19.72
C MET A 157 2.22 -3.91 -20.49
N ASP A 158 3.51 -4.15 -20.73
CA ASP A 158 4.01 -5.41 -21.29
C ASP A 158 4.16 -6.41 -20.12
N LEU A 159 3.11 -7.20 -19.92
CA LEU A 159 2.94 -8.22 -18.87
C LEU A 159 2.52 -9.55 -19.50
#